data_AF-A0A354Z037-F1
#
_entry.id   AF-A0A354Z037-F1
#
_cell.length_a   1.000
_cell.length_b   1.000
_cell.length_c   1.000
_cell.angle_alpha   90.00
_cell.angle_beta   90.00
_cell.angle_gamma   90.00
#
_symmetry.space_group_name_H-M   'P 1'
#
loop_
_entity.id
_entity.type
_entity.pdbx_description
1 polymer ?
#
loop_
_entity_poly.entity_id
_entity_poly.type
_entity_poly.pdbx_seq_one_letter_code
_entity_poly.pdbx_strand_id
1 'polypeptide(L)'
;MSRDSTTEHAMSLARLRELLDAWGGDPTRWPAAERAGAEALCRVEPEAERLRRRALDLDARLLTLPEPEAPAVWLSERILARLDTRPSLWRWLGGWPLLAPVAAKLGIDLVWFG
;
A
#
# COMPACT_ATOMS: atom_id res chain seq x y z
N MET A 1 12.95 -31.86 -18.07
CA MET A 1 12.83 -30.43 -18.45
C MET A 1 12.11 -29.67 -17.32
N SER A 2 12.72 -29.62 -16.13
CA SER A 2 12.19 -28.87 -14.99
C SER A 2 12.88 -27.52 -14.95
N ARG A 3 12.14 -26.42 -15.13
CA ARG A 3 12.65 -25.06 -14.91
C ARG A 3 12.57 -24.75 -13.42
N ASP A 4 13.64 -24.13 -12.93
CA ASP A 4 13.84 -23.63 -11.58
C ASP A 4 12.60 -22.96 -10.97
N SER A 5 12.12 -23.49 -9.85
CA SER A 5 11.13 -22.81 -8.99
C SER A 5 11.81 -21.88 -7.97
N THR A 6 13.14 -21.90 -7.87
CA THR A 6 13.90 -21.17 -6.83
C THR A 6 14.28 -19.74 -7.26
N THR A 7 13.91 -19.30 -8.47
CA THR A 7 13.97 -17.89 -8.86
C THR A 7 12.62 -17.23 -8.61
N GLU A 8 12.15 -17.27 -7.36
CA GLU A 8 10.97 -16.54 -6.87
C GLU A 8 11.24 -15.02 -6.96
N HIS A 9 11.05 -14.50 -8.17
CA HIS A 9 10.84 -13.10 -8.55
C HIS A 9 11.95 -12.14 -8.12
N ALA A 10 13.15 -12.33 -8.68
CA ALA A 10 14.16 -11.27 -8.72
C ALA A 10 13.54 -9.99 -9.30
N MET A 11 13.71 -8.87 -8.59
CA MET A 11 13.17 -7.58 -9.00
C MET A 11 13.75 -7.16 -10.36
N SER A 12 12.87 -6.84 -11.32
CA SER A 12 13.25 -6.36 -12.65
C SER A 12 12.98 -4.86 -12.80
N LEU A 13 13.61 -4.21 -13.79
CA LEU A 13 13.33 -2.80 -14.11
C LEU A 13 11.86 -2.57 -14.48
N ALA A 14 11.25 -3.51 -15.20
CA ALA A 14 9.84 -3.43 -15.57
C ALA A 14 8.94 -3.47 -14.33
N ARG A 15 9.20 -4.41 -13.41
CA ARG A 15 8.43 -4.52 -12.17
C ARG A 15 8.66 -3.34 -11.23
N LEU A 16 9.89 -2.84 -11.15
CA LEU A 16 10.19 -1.61 -10.41
C LEU A 16 9.39 -0.42 -10.95
N ARG A 17 9.24 -0.30 -12.27
CA ARG A 17 8.44 0.78 -12.85
C ARG A 17 6.97 0.70 -12.44
N GLU A 18 6.37 -0.48 -12.51
CA GLU A 18 5.00 -0.70 -12.01
C GLU A 18 4.87 -0.37 -10.53
N LEU A 19 5.87 -0.76 -9.72
CA LEU A 19 5.91 -0.47 -8.30
C LEU A 19 5.93 1.04 -8.03
N LEU A 20 6.78 1.77 -8.75
CA LEU A 20 6.89 3.23 -8.62
C LEU A 20 5.65 3.96 -9.12
N ASP A 21 5.03 3.50 -10.21
CA ASP A 21 3.79 4.10 -10.74
C ASP A 21 2.62 3.92 -9.76
N ALA A 22 2.58 2.81 -9.02
CA ALA A 22 1.52 2.51 -8.06
C ALA A 22 1.73 3.12 -6.66
N TRP A 23 2.98 3.17 -6.18
CA TRP A 23 3.29 3.50 -4.77
C TRP A 23 4.17 4.75 -4.59
N GLY A 24 4.68 5.33 -5.67
CA GLY A 24 5.60 6.46 -5.63
C GLY A 24 7.04 6.08 -5.33
N GLY A 25 7.89 7.09 -5.14
CA GLY A 25 9.34 6.93 -4.98
C GLY A 25 9.83 6.58 -3.57
N ASP A 26 8.96 6.66 -2.57
CA ASP A 26 9.26 6.42 -1.15
C ASP A 26 9.21 4.91 -0.78
N PRO A 27 10.36 4.29 -0.44
CA PRO A 27 10.42 2.86 -0.13
C PRO A 27 9.56 2.42 1.06
N THR A 28 9.25 3.33 1.99
CA THR A 28 8.43 3.02 3.18
C THR A 28 7.00 2.63 2.81
N ARG A 29 6.52 3.11 1.64
CA ARG A 29 5.17 2.84 1.11
C ARG A 29 5.10 1.56 0.29
N TRP A 30 6.24 0.99 -0.11
CA TRP A 30 6.26 -0.20 -0.96
C TRP A 30 5.82 -1.45 -0.19
N PRO A 31 5.20 -2.44 -0.87
CA PRO A 31 4.88 -3.73 -0.30
C PRO A 31 6.12 -4.42 0.28
N ALA A 32 5.99 -4.99 1.48
CA ALA A 32 7.11 -5.56 2.23
C ALA A 32 7.87 -6.64 1.46
N ALA A 33 7.16 -7.46 0.68
CA ALA A 33 7.76 -8.54 -0.12
C ALA A 33 8.69 -8.03 -1.25
N GLU A 34 8.44 -6.82 -1.76
CA GLU A 34 9.14 -6.29 -2.94
C GLU A 34 10.18 -5.23 -2.57
N ARG A 35 10.06 -4.61 -1.38
CA ARG A 35 10.90 -3.47 -0.96
C ARG A 35 12.39 -3.76 -1.02
N ALA A 36 12.84 -4.82 -0.37
CA ALA A 36 14.27 -5.15 -0.30
C ALA A 36 14.87 -5.40 -1.70
N GLY A 37 14.10 -6.04 -2.59
CA GLY A 37 14.50 -6.29 -3.97
C GLY A 37 14.59 -5.01 -4.80
N ALA A 38 13.63 -4.10 -4.67
CA ALA A 38 13.64 -2.80 -5.32
C ALA A 38 14.79 -1.91 -4.85
N GLU A 39 15.04 -1.85 -3.53
CA GLU A 39 16.17 -1.09 -2.97
C GLU A 39 17.52 -1.67 -3.39
N ALA A 40 17.64 -3.00 -3.47
CA ALA A 40 18.83 -3.64 -4.00
C ALA A 40 19.05 -3.28 -5.47
N LEU A 41 17.99 -3.32 -6.29
CA LEU A 41 18.07 -2.96 -7.71
C LEU A 41 18.49 -1.49 -7.90
N CYS A 42 17.90 -0.55 -7.16
CA CYS A 42 18.30 0.86 -7.22
C CYS A 42 19.76 1.11 -6.80
N ARG A 43 20.34 0.28 -5.92
CA ARG A 43 21.75 0.42 -5.54
C ARG A 43 22.72 -0.04 -6.64
N VAL A 44 22.33 -1.01 -7.46
CA VAL A 44 23.23 -1.65 -8.44
C VAL A 44 23.00 -1.19 -9.87
N GLU A 45 21.77 -0.77 -10.21
CA GLU A 45 21.37 -0.38 -11.55
C GLU A 45 21.10 1.14 -11.62
N PRO A 46 21.96 1.92 -12.31
CA PRO A 46 21.77 3.36 -12.44
C PRO A 46 20.42 3.77 -13.04
N GLU A 47 19.88 2.99 -13.97
CA GLU A 47 18.56 3.30 -14.55
C GLU A 47 17.43 3.15 -13.52
N ALA A 48 17.50 2.15 -12.65
CA ALA A 48 16.54 1.92 -11.58
C ALA A 48 16.51 3.10 -10.61
N GLU A 49 17.68 3.59 -10.20
CA GLU A 49 17.78 4.76 -9.33
C GLU A 49 17.28 6.04 -10.03
N ARG A 50 17.54 6.20 -11.33
CA ARG A 50 17.00 7.31 -12.13
C ARG A 50 15.47 7.28 -12.18
N LEU A 51 14.85 6.10 -12.29
CA LEU A 51 13.40 5.94 -12.22
C LEU A 51 12.87 6.36 -10.85
N ARG A 52 13.48 5.85 -9.76
CA ARG A 52 13.08 6.18 -8.39
C ARG A 52 13.18 7.68 -8.10
N ARG A 53 14.26 8.35 -8.51
CA ARG A 53 14.41 9.80 -8.33
C ARG A 53 13.35 10.60 -9.07
N ARG A 54 12.94 10.18 -10.27
CA ARG A 54 11.85 10.83 -11.00
C ARG A 54 10.51 10.70 -10.28
N ALA A 55 10.23 9.53 -9.69
CA ALA A 55 9.05 9.34 -8.87
C ALA A 55 9.08 10.22 -7.61
N LEU A 56 10.22 10.28 -6.90
CA LEU A 56 10.40 11.16 -5.73
C LEU A 56 10.24 12.65 -6.07
N ASP A 57 10.77 13.10 -7.21
CA ASP A 57 10.60 14.48 -7.67
C ASP A 57 9.12 14.80 -7.93
N LEU A 58 8.39 13.89 -8.58
CA LEU A 58 6.95 14.03 -8.78
C LEU A 58 6.21 14.11 -7.45
N ASP A 59 6.51 13.19 -6.52
CA ASP A 59 5.90 13.17 -5.19
C ASP A 59 6.12 14.50 -4.45
N ALA A 60 7.35 15.02 -4.48
CA ALA A 60 7.69 16.30 -3.86
C ALA A 60 6.93 17.47 -4.51
N ARG A 61 6.81 17.49 -5.83
CA ARG A 61 6.05 18.53 -6.55
C ARG A 61 4.57 18.48 -6.20
N LEU A 62 3.98 17.29 -6.08
CA LEU A 62 2.58 17.15 -5.70
C LEU A 62 2.30 17.68 -4.29
N LEU A 63 3.25 17.53 -3.36
CA LEU A 63 3.13 18.08 -2.00
C LEU A 63 3.23 19.61 -1.93
N THR A 64 3.76 20.26 -2.98
CA THR A 64 3.85 21.73 -3.05
C THR A 64 2.64 22.40 -3.69
N LEU A 65 1.72 21.62 -4.26
CA LEU A 65 0.52 22.17 -4.87
C LEU A 65 -0.37 22.81 -3.79
N PRO A 66 -1.03 23.93 -4.10
CA PRO A 66 -1.99 24.53 -3.18
C PRO A 66 -3.09 23.53 -2.86
N GLU A 67 -3.54 23.53 -1.61
CA GLU A 67 -4.67 22.70 -1.21
C GLU A 67 -5.89 23.10 -2.05
N PRO A 68 -6.58 22.13 -2.68
CA PRO A 68 -7.74 22.45 -3.49
C PRO A 68 -8.80 23.12 -2.62
N GLU A 69 -9.53 24.08 -3.20
CA GLU A 69 -10.70 24.66 -2.53
C GLU A 69 -11.65 23.54 -2.10
N ALA A 70 -12.19 23.66 -0.89
CA ALA A 70 -13.10 22.68 -0.34
C ALA A 70 -14.23 22.41 -1.35
N PRO A 71 -14.52 21.13 -1.69
CA PRO A 71 -15.59 20.83 -2.63
C PRO A 71 -16.91 21.41 -2.12
N ALA A 72 -17.67 22.01 -3.02
CA ALA A 72 -18.97 22.58 -2.67
C ALA A 72 -19.84 21.52 -1.99
N VAL A 73 -20.50 21.88 -0.89
CA VAL A 73 -21.29 20.99 -0.02
C VAL A 73 -22.22 20.07 -0.82
N TRP A 74 -22.84 20.60 -1.88
CA TRP A 74 -23.74 19.86 -2.76
C TRP A 74 -23.09 18.65 -3.45
N LEU A 75 -21.79 18.69 -3.75
CA LEU A 75 -21.06 17.58 -4.39
C LEU A 75 -20.92 16.41 -3.43
N SER A 76 -20.54 16.69 -2.18
CA SER A 76 -20.46 15.70 -1.11
C SER A 76 -21.82 15.05 -0.84
N GLU A 77 -22.89 15.85 -0.79
CA GLU A 77 -24.27 15.35 -0.64
C GLU A 77 -24.69 14.45 -1.81
N ARG A 78 -24.36 14.82 -3.05
CA ARG A 78 -24.64 13.99 -4.22
C ARG A 78 -23.88 12.68 -4.24
N ILE A 79 -22.63 12.67 -3.76
CA ILE A 79 -21.82 11.45 -3.63
C ILE A 79 -22.48 10.54 -2.58
N LEU A 80 -22.79 11.08 -1.39
CA LEU A 80 -23.41 10.31 -0.31
C LEU A 80 -24.78 9.76 -0.68
N ALA A 81 -25.62 10.53 -1.37
CA ALA A 81 -26.94 10.10 -1.84
C ALA A 81 -26.88 8.96 -2.88
N ARG A 82 -25.73 8.74 -3.52
CA ARG A 82 -25.53 7.71 -4.55
C ARG A 82 -24.80 6.47 -4.06
N LEU A 83 -24.22 6.52 -2.86
CA LEU A 83 -23.71 5.33 -2.18
C LEU A 83 -24.91 4.53 -1.63
N ASP A 84 -25.10 3.29 -2.10
CA ASP A 84 -26.08 2.37 -1.51
C ASP A 84 -25.59 1.99 -0.12
N THR A 85 -26.01 2.75 0.89
CA THR A 85 -25.67 2.53 2.29
C THR A 85 -26.51 1.38 2.83
N ARG A 86 -26.23 0.16 2.38
CA ARG A 86 -26.63 -1.04 3.13
C ARG A 86 -25.64 -1.21 4.27
N PRO A 87 -26.02 -0.97 5.55
CA PRO A 87 -25.13 -1.20 6.67
C PRO A 87 -24.93 -2.71 6.84
N SER A 88 -23.95 -3.30 6.14
CA SER A 88 -23.54 -4.67 6.40
C SER A 88 -22.54 -4.70 7.54
N LEU A 89 -23.00 -4.39 8.76
CA LEU A 89 -22.24 -4.64 9.99
C LEU A 89 -21.77 -6.10 10.07
N TRP A 90 -22.54 -7.02 9.46
CA TRP A 90 -22.21 -8.44 9.33
C TRP A 90 -20.98 -8.72 8.42
N ARG A 91 -20.70 -7.88 7.42
CA ARG A 91 -19.53 -8.05 6.52
C ARG A 91 -18.22 -7.61 7.16
N TRP A 92 -18.29 -6.76 8.20
CA TRP A 92 -17.13 -6.31 8.98
C TRP A 92 -16.81 -7.26 10.14
N LEU A 93 -17.83 -7.90 10.73
CA LEU A 93 -17.66 -8.92 11.78
C LEU A 93 -17.56 -10.33 11.18
N GLY A 94 -16.54 -10.54 10.34
CA GLY A 94 -16.23 -11.83 9.73
C GLY A 94 -15.95 -12.94 10.75
N GLY A 95 -16.98 -13.72 11.09
CA GLY A 95 -16.87 -15.16 11.31
C GLY A 95 -16.09 -15.67 12.54
N TRP A 96 -16.26 -15.09 13.73
CA TRP A 96 -15.81 -15.76 14.97
C TRP A 96 -16.97 -16.55 15.61
N PRO A 97 -16.81 -17.85 15.94
CA PRO A 97 -17.83 -18.58 16.69
C PRO A 97 -17.80 -18.11 18.15
N LEU A 98 -18.83 -17.35 18.54
CA LEU A 98 -19.13 -17.07 19.93
C LEU A 98 -19.53 -18.37 20.63
N LEU A 99 -18.56 -19.12 21.17
CA LEU A 99 -18.72 -19.95 22.38
C LEU A 99 -17.34 -20.40 22.90
N ALA A 100 -16.76 -19.63 23.84
CA ALA A 100 -16.25 -20.14 25.12
C ALA A 100 -15.64 -18.98 25.93
N PRO A 101 -16.22 -18.60 27.08
CA PRO A 101 -15.47 -17.90 28.11
C PRO A 101 -14.50 -18.90 28.76
N VAL A 102 -13.30 -18.44 29.15
CA VAL A 102 -12.47 -18.90 30.30
C VAL A 102 -10.95 -18.80 29.99
N ALA A 103 -10.24 -18.25 30.98
CA ALA A 103 -8.81 -18.38 31.31
C ALA A 103 -7.80 -17.63 30.39
N ALA A 104 -7.27 -16.50 30.83
CA ALA A 104 -6.18 -16.37 31.82
C ALA A 104 -4.79 -16.46 31.17
N LYS A 105 -4.01 -15.38 31.38
CA LYS A 105 -2.56 -15.28 31.25
C LYS A 105 -1.97 -15.75 29.91
N LEU A 106 -1.57 -14.79 29.08
CA LEU A 106 -0.18 -14.56 28.69
C LEU A 106 -0.15 -13.30 27.82
N GLY A 107 0.73 -12.36 28.16
CA GLY A 107 0.83 -11.07 27.49
C GLY A 107 1.23 -11.22 26.02
N ILE A 108 0.50 -10.54 25.15
CA ILE A 108 0.99 -10.12 23.83
C ILE A 108 0.45 -8.70 23.62
N ASP A 109 1.34 -7.74 23.88
CA ASP A 109 1.20 -6.37 23.41
C ASP A 109 1.59 -6.28 21.93
N LEU A 110 0.98 -5.28 21.26
CA LEU A 110 1.24 -4.73 19.93
C LEU A 110 0.94 -5.62 18.71
N VAL A 111 0.14 -5.08 17.78
CA VAL A 111 0.53 -4.83 16.37
C VAL A 111 -0.65 -4.14 15.67
N TRP A 112 -0.60 -2.81 15.56
CA TRP A 112 -1.07 -1.95 14.45
C TRP A 112 -1.23 -0.53 14.99
N PHE A 113 -0.17 0.28 14.90
CA PHE A 113 -0.14 1.74 14.72
C PHE A 113 1.25 2.23 15.15
N GLY A 114 2.04 2.59 14.17
CA GLY A 114 3.33 3.26 14.28
C GLY A 114 3.66 3.84 12.92
#